data_AF-A0AAQ0MJK1-F1
#
_entry.id   AF-A0AAQ0MJK1-F1
#
_cell.length_a   1.000
_cell.length_b   1.000
_cell.length_c   1.000
_cell.angle_alpha   90.00
_cell.angle_beta   90.00
_cell.angle_gamma   90.00
#
_symmetry.space_group_name_H-M   'P 1'
#
loop_
_entity.id
_entity.type
_entity.pdbx_description
1 polymer ?
#
loop_
_entity_poly.entity_id
_entity_poly.type
_entity_poly.pdbx_seq_one_letter_code
_entity_poly.pdbx_strand_id
1 'polypeptide(L)' 'MEPKILIPIIMIIAIYLVICFVDLLKVNKTKFLPKWLWGVIICISIPLGGIIYYIIGRDVLGDNDE' A
#
# COMPACT_ATOMS: atom_id res chain seq x y z
N MET A 1 -0.78 6.94 -27.38
CA MET A 1 0.25 7.12 -26.33
C MET A 1 1.47 6.35 -26.77
N GLU A 2 2.62 7.01 -26.97
CA GLU A 2 3.84 6.31 -27.34
C GLU A 2 4.24 5.34 -26.21
N PRO A 3 4.46 4.05 -26.50
CA PRO A 3 4.72 3.03 -25.46
C PRO A 3 5.97 3.33 -24.61
N LYS A 4 6.83 4.23 -25.11
CA LYS A 4 8.05 4.72 -24.45
C LYS A 4 7.77 5.36 -23.08
N ILE A 5 6.63 6.02 -22.91
CA ILE A 5 6.27 6.74 -21.66
C ILE A 5 5.54 5.84 -20.66
N LEU A 6 4.89 4.76 -21.12
CA LEU A 6 4.25 3.79 -20.22
C LEU A 6 5.28 2.96 -19.45
N ILE A 7 6.44 2.67 -20.04
CA ILE A 7 7.51 1.86 -19.42
C ILE A 7 7.92 2.39 -18.04
N PRO A 8 8.33 3.67 -17.88
CA PRO A 8 8.75 4.18 -16.57
C PRO A 8 7.58 4.24 -15.57
N ILE A 9 6.36 4.53 -16.03
CA ILE A 9 5.18 4.59 -15.18
C ILE A 9 4.84 3.22 -14.60
N ILE A 10 4.83 2.18 -15.45
CA ILE A 10 4.58 0.80 -15.02
C ILE A 10 5.67 0.34 -14.06
N MET A 11 6.93 0.71 -14.33
CA MET A 11 8.06 0.37 -13.45
C MET A 11 7.89 1.00 -12.05
N ILE A 12 7.49 2.27 -11.96
CA ILE A 12 7.23 2.95 -10.68
C ILE A 12 6.07 2.28 -9.94
N ILE A 13 4.98 1.98 -10.64
CA ILE A 13 3.81 1.30 -10.05
C ILE A 13 4.21 -0.09 -9.53
N ALA A 14 4.98 -0.85 -10.30
CA ALA A 14 5.45 -2.17 -9.90
C ALA A 14 6.33 -2.10 -8.64
N ILE A 15 7.29 -1.18 -8.59
CA ILE A 15 8.14 -0.97 -7.40
C ILE A 15 7.29 -0.60 -6.19
N TYR A 16 6.32 0.30 -6.37
CA TYR A 16 5.41 0.72 -5.31
C TYR A 16 4.59 -0.45 -4.75
N LEU A 17 3.99 -1.27 -5.64
CA LEU A 17 3.24 -2.47 -5.25
C LEU A 17 4.13 -3.46 -4.50
N VAL A 18 5.36 -3.71 -4.98
CA VAL A 18 6.31 -4.61 -4.32
C VAL A 18 6.64 -4.12 -2.91
N ILE A 19 6.94 -2.83 -2.73
CA ILE A 19 7.23 -2.26 -1.40
C ILE A 19 6.03 -2.43 -0.46
N CYS A 20 4.83 -2.06 -0.92
CA CYS A 20 3.61 -2.21 -0.13
C CYS A 20 3.33 -3.66 0.25
N PHE A 21 3.55 -4.61 -0.67
CA PHE A 21 3.32 -6.02 -0.42
C PHE A 21 4.34 -6.61 0.56
N VAL A 22 5.62 -6.23 0.45
CA VAL A 22 6.67 -6.62 1.39
C VAL A 22 6.38 -6.08 2.79
N ASP A 23 5.97 -4.81 2.89
CA ASP A 23 5.60 -4.19 4.17
C ASP A 23 4.40 -4.91 4.81
N LEU A 24 3.37 -5.20 4.01
CA LEU A 24 2.18 -5.93 4.43
C LEU A 24 2.49 -7.36 4.91
N LEU A 25 3.42 -8.07 4.26
CA LEU A 25 3.88 -9.39 4.71
C LEU A 25 4.65 -9.30 6.04
N LYS A 26 5.42 -8.22 6.22
CA LYS A 26 6.19 -7.97 7.43
C LYS A 26 5.30 -7.60 8.62
N VAL A 27 4.16 -6.95 8.38
CA VAL A 27 3.15 -6.69 9.40
C VAL A 27 2.43 -7.99 9.79
N ASN A 28 2.68 -8.47 11.02
CA ASN A 28 2.14 -9.75 11.46
C ASN A 28 0.65 -9.68 11.85
N LYS A 29 0.17 -8.50 12.27
CA LYS A 29 -1.23 -8.22 12.58
C LYS A 29 -1.67 -6.92 11.91
N THR A 30 -2.53 -7.00 10.91
CA THR A 30 -3.23 -5.84 10.37
C THR A 30 -4.51 -5.65 11.18
N LYS A 31 -4.66 -4.51 11.88
CA LYS A 31 -5.94 -4.13 12.51
C LYS A 31 -6.94 -3.79 11.39
N PHE A 32 -8.22 -4.07 11.63
CA PHE A 32 -9.37 -3.89 10.72
C PHE A 32 -9.57 -4.91 9.60
N LEU A 33 -8.58 -5.20 8.75
CA LEU A 33 -8.79 -5.99 7.53
C LEU A 33 -7.74 -7.09 7.32
N PRO A 34 -8.09 -8.24 6.72
CA PRO A 34 -7.13 -9.30 6.42
C PRO A 34 -6.08 -8.81 5.42
N LYS A 35 -4.84 -9.29 5.56
CA LYS A 35 -3.67 -8.87 4.75
C LYS A 35 -3.98 -8.80 3.25
N TRP A 36 -4.66 -9.82 2.74
CA TRP A 36 -5.03 -9.89 1.32
C TRP A 36 -5.92 -8.72 0.86
N LEU A 37 -6.84 -8.25 1.71
CA LEU A 37 -7.76 -7.17 1.35
C LEU A 37 -7.05 -5.81 1.26
N TRP A 38 -6.07 -5.57 2.12
CA TRP A 38 -5.18 -4.41 2.02
C TRP A 38 -4.38 -4.42 0.71
N GLY A 39 -3.88 -5.58 0.29
CA GLY A 39 -3.22 -5.74 -1.02
C GLY A 39 -4.13 -5.38 -2.19
N VAL A 40 -5.42 -5.75 -2.13
CA VAL A 40 -6.41 -5.40 -3.16
C VAL A 40 -6.69 -3.89 -3.20
N ILE A 41 -6.82 -3.25 -2.04
CA ILE A 41 -7.05 -1.79 -1.92
C ILE A 41 -5.87 -1.01 -2.52
N ILE A 42 -4.64 -1.43 -2.19
CA ILE A 42 -3.42 -0.82 -2.73
C ILE A 42 -3.36 -0.96 -4.26
N CYS A 43 -3.81 -2.08 -4.80
CA CYS A 43 -3.81 -2.36 -6.24
C CYS A 43 -4.89 -1.59 -7.02
N ILE A 44 -6.10 -1.49 -6.47
CA ILE A 44 -7.23 -0.80 -7.12
C ILE A 44 -7.09 0.72 -7.02
N SER A 45 -6.54 1.21 -5.90
CA SER A 45 -6.56 2.63 -5.57
C SER A 45 -5.17 3.25 -5.65
N ILE A 46 -4.38 2.98 -6.69
CA ILE A 46 -3.04 3.59 -6.81
C ILE A 46 -3.18 5.10 -7.10
N PRO A 47 -2.55 6.01 -6.32
CA PRO A 47 -1.70 5.80 -5.13
C PRO A 47 -2.41 5.92 -3.77
N LEU A 48 -3.67 6.38 -3.75
CA LEU A 48 -4.48 6.61 -2.54
C LEU A 48 -4.57 5.41 -1.58
N GLY A 49 -4.56 4.19 -2.10
CA GLY A 49 -4.72 2.94 -1.34
C GLY A 49 -3.55 2.67 -0.40
N GLY A 50 -2.32 3.01 -0.81
CA GLY A 50 -1.18 2.90 0.11
C GLY A 50 -1.11 4.04 1.13
N ILE A 51 -1.70 5.21 0.84
CA ILE A 51 -1.86 6.28 1.85
C ILE A 51 -2.82 5.79 2.95
N ILE A 52 -3.96 5.20 2.56
CA ILE A 52 -4.92 4.63 3.50
C ILE A 52 -4.28 3.49 4.30
N TYR A 53 -3.46 2.64 3.67
CA TYR A 53 -2.68 1.60 4.36
C TYR A 53 -1.73 2.17 5.39
N TYR A 54 -1.04 3.26 5.04
CA TYR A 54 -0.07 3.88 5.93
C TYR A 54 -0.69 4.64 7.11
N ILE A 55 -1.95 5.07 7.00
CA ILE A 55 -2.67 5.78 8.06
C ILE A 55 -3.45 4.80 8.95
N ILE A 56 -4.14 3.83 8.35
CA ILE A 56 -5.08 2.95 9.07
C ILE A 56 -4.51 1.54 9.28
N GLY A 57 -3.74 1.04 8.30
CA GLY A 57 -3.30 -0.35 8.25
C GLY A 57 -2.02 -0.63 9.04
N ARG A 58 -1.14 0.36 9.15
CA ARG A 58 0.04 0.32 10.04
C ARG A 58 -0.28 1.16 11.28
N ASP A 59 0.08 0.67 12.47
CA ASP A 59 -0.04 1.41 13.74
C ASP A 59 0.77 2.74 13.68
N VAL A 60 0.19 3.79 13.10
CA VAL A 60 0.63 5.17 13.28
C VAL A 60 -0.28 5.76 14.34
N LEU A 61 0.30 5.98 15.52
CA LEU A 61 -0.26 6.70 16.69
C LEU A 61 -1.26 5.85 17.50
N GLY A 62 -0.95 5.34 18.69
CA GLY A 62 0.09 5.79 19.60
C GLY A 62 -0.10 7.22 20.10
N ASP A 63 -1.26 7.84 19.86
CA ASP A 63 -1.65 9.13 20.42
C ASP A 63 -3.12 9.00 20.88
N ASN A 64 -3.28 8.28 21.99
CA ASN A 64 -4.40 8.46 22.90
C ASN A 64 -3.75 8.60 24.28
N ASP A 65 -2.97 9.67 24.46
CA ASP A 65 -2.64 10.16 25.79
C ASP A 65 -3.80 11.07 26.23
N GLU A 66 -4.95 10.44 26.55
CA GLU A 66 -6.01 11.01 27.40
C GLU A 66 -5.76 10.61 28.87
#